data_AF-A0A061DY45-F1
#
_entry.id   AF-A0A061DY45-F1
#
_cell.length_a   1.000
_cell.length_b   1.000
_cell.length_c   1.000
_cell.angle_alpha   90.00
_cell.angle_beta   90.00
_cell.angle_gamma   90.00
#
_symmetry.space_group_name_H-M   'P 1'
#
loop_
_entity.id
_entity.type
_entity.pdbx_description
1 polymer ?
#
loop_
_entity_poly.entity_id
_entity_poly.type
_entity_poly.pdbx_seq_one_letter_code
_entity_poly.pdbx_strand_id
1 'polypeptide(L)'
;MKHVLKIFSLLVAISGLWIGLLQASIIPRSHTWLLPIYFIVSLGCYGLLMVGVGLMRFPTCPQEALLLQQDIAEAKYFLKQRGVDVDSE
;
A
#
# COMPACT_ATOMS: atom_id res chain seq x y z
N MET A 1 -23.98 -8.61 7.34
CA MET A 1 -24.16 -7.14 7.37
C MET A 1 -24.01 -6.52 8.77
N LYS A 2 -24.68 -7.06 9.82
CA LYS A 2 -24.62 -6.49 11.18
C LYS A 2 -23.20 -6.39 11.79
N HIS A 3 -22.34 -7.37 11.52
CA HIS A 3 -20.95 -7.35 11.99
C HIS A 3 -20.09 -6.28 11.32
N VAL A 4 -20.30 -6.04 10.03
CA VAL A 4 -19.56 -5.02 9.27
C VAL A 4 -19.89 -3.62 9.79
N LEU A 5 -21.18 -3.35 10.05
CA LEU A 5 -21.62 -2.08 10.64
C LEU A 5 -21.08 -1.88 12.06
N LYS A 6 -20.98 -2.96 12.84
CA LYS A 6 -20.41 -2.92 14.20
C LYS A 6 -18.91 -2.60 14.18
N ILE A 7 -18.16 -3.18 13.23
CA ILE A 7 -16.73 -2.87 13.02
C ILE A 7 -16.57 -1.41 12.57
N PHE A 8 -17.38 -0.95 11.62
CA PHE A 8 -17.37 0.44 11.16
C PHE A 8 -17.67 1.42 12.29
N SER A 9 -18.69 1.14 13.11
CA SER A 9 -19.05 1.98 14.26
C SER A 9 -17.92 2.03 15.30
N LEU A 10 -17.26 0.89 15.57
CA LEU A 10 -16.13 0.82 16.48
C LEU A 10 -14.93 1.63 15.95
N LEU A 11 -14.66 1.55 14.65
CA LEU A 11 -13.60 2.30 13.98
C LEU A 11 -13.85 3.82 14.04
N VAL A 12 -15.10 4.23 13.81
CA VAL A 12 -15.52 5.63 13.92
C VAL A 12 -15.42 6.13 15.37
N ALA A 13 -15.80 5.31 16.34
CA ALA A 13 -15.68 5.66 17.76
C ALA A 13 -14.22 5.80 18.21
N ILE A 14 -13.35 4.87 17.79
CA ILE A 14 -11.92 4.89 18.12
C ILE A 14 -11.23 6.07 17.46
N SER A 15 -11.51 6.34 16.19
CA SER A 15 -10.95 7.51 15.50
C SER A 15 -11.44 8.84 16.10
N GLY A 16 -12.74 8.95 16.42
CA GLY A 16 -13.30 10.12 17.10
C GLY A 16 -12.69 10.33 18.50
N LEU A 17 -12.50 9.25 19.26
CA LEU A 17 -11.85 9.28 20.57
C LEU A 17 -10.40 9.73 20.48
N TRP A 18 -9.65 9.20 19.51
CA TRP A 18 -8.27 9.62 19.24
C TRP A 18 -8.17 11.09 18.84
N ILE A 19 -9.04 11.56 17.94
CA ILE A 19 -9.09 12.96 17.52
C ILE A 19 -9.45 13.87 18.70
N GLY A 20 -10.40 13.46 19.55
CA GLY A 20 -10.79 14.20 20.76
C GLY A 20 -9.67 14.29 21.80
N LEU A 21 -8.95 13.18 22.05
CA LEU A 21 -7.79 13.17 22.93
C LEU A 21 -6.65 14.05 22.38
N LEU A 22 -6.43 14.02 21.07
CA LEU A 22 -5.42 14.85 20.39
C LEU A 22 -5.75 16.34 20.52
N GLN A 23 -7.04 16.68 20.44
CA GLN A 23 -7.55 18.04 20.62
C GLN A 23 -7.40 18.52 22.07
N ALA A 24 -7.54 17.62 23.04
CA ALA A 24 -7.43 17.93 24.47
C ALA A 24 -5.99 18.05 24.97
N SER A 25 -5.04 17.31 24.38
CA SER A 25 -3.71 17.14 24.97
C SER A 25 -2.63 18.09 24.45
N ILE A 26 -2.80 18.80 23.32
CA ILE A 26 -1.66 19.45 22.64
C ILE A 26 -1.82 20.93 22.23
N ILE A 27 -3.01 21.56 22.10
CA ILE A 27 -3.09 22.89 21.42
C ILE A 27 -3.90 23.98 22.15
N PRO A 28 -3.33 25.19 22.37
CA PRO A 28 -4.09 26.39 22.70
C PRO A 28 -4.99 26.81 21.52
N ARG A 29 -6.21 27.25 21.84
CA ARG A 29 -7.37 27.48 20.93
C ARG A 29 -7.14 28.34 19.66
N SER A 30 -5.97 28.97 19.50
CA SER A 30 -5.64 29.82 18.35
C SER A 30 -5.18 29.05 17.10
N HIS A 31 -4.62 27.84 17.24
CA HIS A 31 -4.05 27.09 16.10
C HIS A 31 -4.80 25.79 15.78
N THR A 32 -5.97 25.58 16.39
CA THR A 32 -6.83 24.41 16.17
C THR A 32 -7.26 24.22 14.70
N TRP A 33 -7.19 25.28 13.89
CA TRP A 33 -7.52 25.19 12.45
C TRP A 33 -6.45 24.49 11.60
N LEU A 34 -5.18 24.45 12.04
CA LEU A 34 -4.12 23.72 11.33
C LEU A 34 -4.06 22.23 11.67
N LEU A 35 -4.76 21.80 12.73
CA LEU A 35 -4.74 20.42 13.22
C LEU A 35 -5.17 19.39 12.15
N PRO A 36 -6.22 19.62 11.34
CA PRO A 36 -6.59 18.71 10.25
C PRO A 36 -5.50 18.59 9.18
N ILE A 37 -4.78 19.69 8.90
CA ILE A 37 -3.72 19.72 7.89
C ILE A 37 -2.52 18.89 8.38
N TYR A 38 -2.10 19.06 9.63
CA TYR A 38 -1.04 18.23 10.21
C TYR A 38 -1.40 16.74 10.22
N PHE A 39 -2.66 16.39 10.47
CA PHE A 39 -3.13 15.01 10.42
C PHE A 39 -3.07 14.43 9.00
N ILE A 40 -3.51 15.19 7.99
CA ILE A 40 -3.40 14.79 6.57
C ILE A 40 -1.93 14.58 6.17
N VAL A 41 -1.04 15.50 6.55
CA VAL A 41 0.40 15.40 6.25
C VAL A 41 1.02 14.18 6.93
N SER A 42 0.70 13.93 8.20
CA SER A 42 1.18 12.75 8.93
C SER A 42 0.68 11.45 8.32
N LEU A 43 -0.60 11.38 7.92
CA LEU A 43 -1.17 10.21 7.23
C LEU A 43 -0.52 10.01 5.85
N GLY A 44 -0.26 11.08 5.11
CA GLY A 44 0.45 11.02 3.83
C GLY A 44 1.87 10.47 4.00
N CYS A 45 2.60 10.93 5.02
CA CYS A 45 3.94 10.44 5.35
C CYS A 45 3.91 8.94 5.73
N TYR A 46 2.94 8.53 6.55
CA TYR A 46 2.74 7.11 6.90
C TYR A 46 2.46 6.25 5.66
N GLY A 47 1.60 6.71 4.75
CA GLY A 47 1.30 6.03 3.50
C GLY A 47 2.53 5.87 2.60
N LEU A 48 3.33 6.93 2.44
CA LEU A 48 4.59 6.89 1.69
C LEU A 48 5.59 5.90 2.30
N LEU A 49 5.71 5.87 3.63
CA LEU A 49 6.58 4.91 4.32
C LEU A 49 6.10 3.47 4.12
N MET A 50 4.80 3.20 4.22
CA MET A 50 4.24 1.87 3.97
C MET A 50 4.49 1.39 2.53
N VAL A 51 4.33 2.28 1.55
CA VAL A 51 4.65 1.96 0.15
C VAL A 51 6.16 1.75 -0.02
N GLY A 52 6.99 2.61 0.57
CA GLY A 52 8.45 2.49 0.53
C GLY A 52 8.96 1.17 1.13
N VAL A 53 8.44 0.79 2.30
CA VAL A 53 8.72 -0.51 2.93
C VAL A 53 8.19 -1.65 2.06
N GLY A 54 6.99 -1.51 1.48
CA GLY A 54 6.45 -2.48 0.53
C GLY A 54 7.36 -2.70 -0.67
N LEU A 55 7.92 -1.64 -1.25
CA LEU A 55 8.88 -1.68 -2.35
C LEU A 55 10.23 -2.29 -1.92
N MET A 56 10.76 -1.91 -0.76
CA MET A 56 12.01 -2.50 -0.24
C MET A 56 11.85 -3.98 0.14
N ARG A 57 10.63 -4.37 0.53
CA ARG A 57 10.29 -5.71 0.99
C ARG A 57 9.53 -6.50 -0.08
N PHE A 58 9.47 -6.00 -1.31
CA PHE A 58 9.09 -6.83 -2.44
C PHE A 58 10.01 -8.05 -2.38
N PRO A 59 9.47 -9.26 -2.23
CA PRO A 59 10.28 -10.45 -2.27
C PRO A 59 10.79 -10.55 -3.70
N THR A 60 11.95 -9.95 -3.97
CA THR A 60 12.75 -10.32 -5.12
C THR A 60 13.18 -11.74 -4.80
N CYS A 61 12.34 -12.72 -5.14
CA CYS A 61 12.71 -14.12 -5.10
C CYS A 61 13.62 -14.33 -6.33
N PRO A 62 14.96 -14.26 -6.17
CA PRO A 62 15.86 -14.36 -7.33
C PRO A 62 15.69 -15.70 -8.04
N GLN A 63 15.28 -16.72 -7.29
CA GLN A 63 15.06 -18.08 -7.76
C GLN A 63 13.79 -18.20 -8.61
N GLU A 64 12.69 -17.52 -8.23
CA GLU A 64 11.45 -17.52 -9.01
C GLU A 64 11.59 -16.69 -10.29
N ALA A 65 12.35 -15.58 -10.25
CA ALA A 65 12.67 -14.82 -11.44
C ALA A 65 13.47 -15.66 -12.45
N LEU A 66 14.41 -16.49 -11.97
CA LEU A 66 15.21 -17.38 -12.82
C LEU A 66 14.38 -18.49 -13.46
N LEU A 67 13.49 -19.13 -12.69
CA LEU A 67 12.54 -20.11 -13.23
C LEU A 67 11.59 -19.49 -14.26
N LEU A 68 11.09 -18.29 -13.99
CA LEU A 68 10.22 -17.58 -14.94
C LEU A 68 10.95 -17.26 -16.26
N GLN A 69 12.22 -16.87 -16.21
CA GLN A 69 13.01 -16.64 -17.43
C GLN A 69 13.23 -17.93 -18.23
N GLN A 70 13.40 -19.07 -17.55
CA GLN A 70 13.50 -20.38 -18.19
C GLN A 70 12.18 -20.74 -18.91
N ASP A 71 11.03 -20.57 -18.24
CA ASP A 71 9.72 -20.83 -18.82
C ASP A 71 9.45 -19.93 -20.05
N ILE A 72 9.86 -18.66 -19.99
CA ILE A 72 9.75 -17.73 -21.13
C ILE A 72 10.60 -18.21 -22.31
N ALA A 73 11.83 -18.66 -22.06
CA ALA A 73 12.72 -19.17 -23.10
C ALA A 73 12.15 -20.44 -23.77
N GLU A 74 11.58 -21.35 -22.97
CA GLU A 74 10.92 -22.56 -23.48
C GLU A 74 9.68 -22.21 -24.30
N ALA A 75 8.84 -21.30 -23.82
CA ALA A 75 7.66 -20.82 -24.55
C ALA A 75 8.02 -20.15 -25.88
N LYS A 76 9.07 -19.30 -25.89
CA LYS A 76 9.60 -18.70 -27.12
C LYS A 76 10.07 -19.76 -28.12
N TYR A 77 10.79 -20.78 -27.65
CA TYR A 77 11.25 -21.88 -28.50
C TYR A 77 10.07 -22.67 -29.11
N PHE A 78 9.06 -22.97 -28.29
CA PHE A 78 7.85 -23.67 -28.75
C PHE A 78 7.08 -22.86 -29.80
N LEU A 79 6.95 -21.55 -29.61
CA LEU A 79 6.27 -20.67 -30.58
C LEU A 79 7.07 -20.54 -31.89
N LYS A 80 8.40 -20.48 -31.79
CA LYS A 80 9.28 -20.47 -32.97
C LYS A 80 9.16 -21.76 -33.79
N GLN A 81 9.05 -22.92 -33.14
CA GLN A 81 8.76 -24.19 -33.82
C GLN A 81 7.41 -24.18 -34.55
N ARG A 82 6.44 -23.39 -34.06
CA ARG A 82 5.12 -23.19 -34.68
C ARG A 82 5.11 -22.07 -35.73
N GLY A 83 6.25 -21.45 -36.02
CA GLY A 83 6.39 -20.39 -37.02
C GLY A 83 6.01 -19.00 -36.53
N VAL A 84 5.87 -18.80 -35.22
CA VAL A 84 5.59 -17.49 -34.60
C VAL A 84 6.88 -16.94 -33.99
N ASP A 85 7.40 -15.85 -34.55
CA ASP A 85 8.57 -15.17 -34.03
C ASP A 85 8.16 -14.12 -32.99
N VAL A 86 8.79 -14.16 -31.81
CA VAL A 86 8.41 -13.35 -30.62
C VAL A 86 9.59 -12.50 -30.13
N ASP A 87 10.63 -12.38 -30.96
CA ASP A 87 11.84 -11.59 -30.68
C ASP A 87 11.74 -10.15 -31.21
N SER A 88 10.52 -9.60 -31.20
CA SER A 88 10.32 -8.17 -31.47
C SER A 88 10.81 -7.36 -30.27
N GLU A 89 11.83 -6.53 -30.51
CA GLU A 89 12.39 -5.53 -29.59
C GLU A 89 11.32 -4.62 -28.94
#